data_AF-A0A9Q3EY60-F1
#
_entry.id   AF-A0A9Q3EY60-F1
#
_cell.length_a   1.000
_cell.length_b   1.000
_cell.length_c   1.000
_cell.angle_alpha   90.00
_cell.angle_beta   90.00
_cell.angle_gamma   90.00
#
_symmetry.space_group_name_H-M   'P 1'
#
loop_
_entity.id
_entity.type
_entity.pdbx_description
1 polymer ?
#
loop_
_entity_poly.entity_id
_entity_poly.type
_entity_poly.pdbx_seq_one_letter_code
_entity_poly.pdbx_strand_id
1 'polypeptide(L)'
;MIPCKAGTTIPKTISNPSPLQKGNPHQLMDINIPEGFHPTKQAFYEHIKMLWGLIYFQPVPISPNYSMLKEFNTRFSFLSEISAHSENTTLPPLVPLEEILTLRGMKPGRKKFGNFIVHMSDFAIKYIISLLAKLGIRRWAPDLNDPSDSLYNEACRISAIQSFRQISIGGAYEFMNVNFSYLENIELLTKVYNHYVHLYMTQQYKTEAKESDKHAKDEEQKAILRARLKVKNLCYKFGVSQGFSQQYLNILANNDAHSQDRLDPKTNKHIIRPMECRSEKANQFMRRLDEEIEKADRTEKKRTQRRECLLPKAGCASISTYAPEGLLLDFYDPNWFNNRMAGQKRIIADSNSIAFFPDATKSLLGKQHQDERLSNKWLTQK
;
A
#
# COMPACT_ATOMS: atom_id res chain seq x y z
N MET A 1 -60.30 -16.55 -34.15
CA MET A 1 -60.60 -15.12 -33.88
C MET A 1 -60.89 -14.94 -32.40
N ILE A 2 -59.88 -14.58 -31.60
CA ILE A 2 -60.01 -13.93 -30.27
C ILE A 2 -58.73 -13.06 -30.12
N PRO A 3 -58.82 -11.79 -29.69
CA PRO A 3 -57.83 -10.76 -30.00
C PRO A 3 -56.69 -10.63 -28.98
N CYS A 4 -55.57 -10.09 -29.46
CA CYS A 4 -54.41 -9.67 -28.69
C CYS A 4 -54.79 -8.65 -27.60
N LYS A 5 -54.37 -8.91 -26.35
CA LYS A 5 -54.34 -7.89 -25.29
C LYS A 5 -52.94 -7.28 -25.22
N ALA A 6 -52.92 -5.95 -25.34
CA ALA A 6 -51.75 -5.10 -25.25
C ALA A 6 -51.06 -5.23 -23.89
N GLY A 7 -49.73 -5.34 -23.91
CA GLY A 7 -48.90 -5.33 -22.73
C GLY A 7 -48.84 -3.93 -22.12
N THR A 8 -49.21 -3.83 -20.85
CA THR A 8 -49.03 -2.63 -20.03
C THR A 8 -47.54 -2.40 -19.79
N THR A 9 -46.97 -1.40 -20.47
CA THR A 9 -45.64 -0.86 -20.16
C THR A 9 -45.66 -0.17 -18.79
N ILE A 10 -44.97 -0.76 -17.82
CA ILE A 10 -44.64 -0.13 -16.54
C ILE A 10 -43.70 1.05 -16.83
N PRO A 11 -44.00 2.29 -16.37
CA PRO A 11 -43.11 3.42 -16.55
C PRO A 11 -41.80 3.16 -15.81
N LYS A 12 -40.67 3.22 -16.52
CA LYS A 12 -39.35 3.29 -15.90
C LYS A 12 -39.30 4.54 -15.04
N THR A 13 -39.36 4.36 -13.73
CA THR A 13 -39.04 5.39 -12.75
C THR A 13 -37.63 5.88 -13.06
N ILE A 14 -37.53 7.10 -13.60
CA ILE A 14 -36.27 7.81 -13.75
C ILE A 14 -35.79 8.06 -12.33
N SER A 15 -34.82 7.26 -11.87
CA SER A 15 -34.11 7.53 -10.64
C SER A 15 -33.38 8.86 -10.83
N ASN A 16 -33.83 9.89 -10.12
CA ASN A 16 -33.06 11.10 -9.96
C ASN A 16 -31.63 10.72 -9.54
N PRO A 17 -30.58 11.27 -10.16
CA PRO A 17 -29.22 11.04 -9.70
C PRO A 17 -29.13 11.53 -8.26
N SER A 18 -28.82 10.62 -7.36
CA SER A 18 -28.47 10.94 -5.97
C SER A 18 -27.41 12.05 -5.99
N PRO A 19 -27.52 13.10 -5.17
CA PRO A 19 -26.54 14.18 -5.17
C PRO A 19 -25.16 13.56 -4.98
N LEU A 20 -24.27 13.77 -5.95
CA LEU A 20 -22.85 13.43 -5.86
C LEU A 20 -22.38 13.81 -4.46
N GLN A 21 -22.02 12.82 -3.65
CA GLN A 21 -21.32 13.08 -2.40
C GLN A 21 -20.15 13.98 -2.77
N LYS A 22 -20.18 15.24 -2.32
CA LYS A 22 -19.08 16.17 -2.53
C LYS A 22 -17.85 15.52 -1.89
N GLY A 23 -17.00 14.91 -2.73
CA GLY A 23 -15.71 14.38 -2.30
C GLY A 23 -14.91 15.49 -1.64
N ASN A 24 -13.93 15.12 -0.81
CA ASN A 24 -13.05 16.10 -0.19
C ASN A 24 -12.45 17.01 -1.30
N PRO A 25 -12.39 18.34 -1.12
CA PRO A 25 -11.95 19.28 -2.17
C PRO A 25 -10.53 19.02 -2.67
N HIS A 26 -9.69 18.35 -1.88
CA HIS A 26 -8.34 17.96 -2.28
C HIS A 26 -8.26 16.54 -2.85
N GLN A 27 -9.38 15.82 -3.00
CA GLN A 27 -9.36 14.46 -3.50
C GLN A 27 -9.20 14.44 -5.02
N LEU A 28 -8.06 13.93 -5.49
CA LEU A 28 -7.84 13.60 -6.89
C LEU A 28 -8.34 12.18 -7.14
N MET A 29 -9.45 12.07 -7.87
CA MET A 29 -10.00 10.78 -8.29
C MET A 29 -9.18 10.18 -9.43
N ASP A 30 -9.05 8.85 -9.48
CA ASP A 30 -8.27 8.17 -10.53
C ASP A 30 -8.79 8.46 -11.95
N ILE A 31 -10.09 8.70 -12.12
CA ILE A 31 -10.68 9.10 -13.40
C ILE A 31 -10.17 10.46 -13.91
N ASN A 32 -9.68 11.31 -13.01
CA ASN A 32 -9.14 12.63 -13.33
C ASN A 32 -7.61 12.59 -13.54
N ILE A 33 -6.99 11.42 -13.48
CA ILE A 33 -5.56 11.23 -13.73
C ILE A 33 -5.36 10.96 -15.23
N PRO A 34 -4.66 11.84 -15.96
CA PRO A 34 -4.38 11.62 -17.37
C PRO A 34 -3.56 10.34 -17.61
N GLU A 35 -3.77 9.72 -18.77
CA GLU A 35 -3.00 8.55 -19.17
C GLU A 35 -1.49 8.89 -19.23
N GLY A 36 -0.65 7.99 -18.70
CA GLY A 36 0.79 8.21 -18.62
C GLY A 36 1.27 9.22 -17.56
N PHE A 37 0.38 9.82 -16.76
CA PHE A 37 0.79 10.74 -15.69
C PHE A 37 1.29 10.02 -14.41
N HIS A 38 0.96 8.74 -14.24
CA HIS A 38 1.28 7.98 -13.03
C HIS A 38 2.77 8.04 -12.62
N PRO A 39 3.75 7.87 -13.53
CA PRO A 39 5.16 7.96 -13.17
C PRO A 39 5.55 9.36 -12.66
N THR A 40 5.06 10.43 -13.32
CA THR A 40 5.27 11.82 -12.89
C THR A 40 4.64 12.08 -11.52
N LYS A 41 3.41 11.62 -11.28
CA LYS A 41 2.74 11.69 -9.98
C LYS A 41 3.60 11.07 -8.88
N GLN A 42 4.14 9.87 -9.14
CA GLN A 42 4.96 9.15 -8.19
C GLN A 42 6.29 9.84 -7.92
N ALA A 43 6.97 10.36 -8.95
CA ALA A 43 8.19 11.14 -8.79
C ALA A 43 7.95 12.41 -7.96
N PHE A 44 6.80 13.07 -8.16
CA PHE A 44 6.46 14.26 -7.38
C PHE A 44 6.21 13.94 -5.90
N TYR A 45 5.60 12.79 -5.58
CA TYR A 45 5.46 12.36 -4.18
C TYR A 45 6.81 12.09 -3.51
N GLU A 46 7.74 11.45 -4.22
CA GLU A 46 9.09 11.23 -3.71
C GLU A 46 9.86 12.54 -3.56
N HIS A 47 9.65 13.51 -4.45
CA HIS A 47 10.18 14.86 -4.31
C HIS A 47 9.68 15.55 -3.03
N ILE A 48 8.37 15.51 -2.77
CA ILE A 48 7.78 16.10 -1.56
C ILE A 48 8.35 15.44 -0.30
N LYS A 49 8.46 14.10 -0.26
CA LYS A 49 9.08 13.38 0.86
C LYS A 49 10.53 13.80 1.09
N MET A 50 11.29 13.97 0.01
CA MET A 50 12.68 14.44 0.07
C MET A 50 12.77 15.84 0.69
N LEU A 51 11.94 16.81 0.26
CA LEU A 51 11.92 18.16 0.82
C LEU A 51 11.59 18.15 2.32
N TRP A 52 10.65 17.30 2.71
CA TRP A 52 10.17 17.14 4.08
C TRP A 52 11.14 16.34 4.97
N GLY A 53 12.19 15.73 4.40
CA GLY A 53 13.14 14.90 5.15
C GLY A 53 12.57 13.54 5.57
N LEU A 54 11.51 13.07 4.92
CA LEU A 54 10.83 11.81 5.18
C LEU A 54 11.54 10.64 4.47
N ILE A 55 12.84 10.49 4.77
CA ILE A 55 13.79 9.62 4.04
C ILE A 55 13.83 8.19 4.62
N TYR A 56 13.49 8.02 5.90
CA TYR A 56 13.52 6.74 6.61
C TYR A 56 12.12 6.09 6.68
N PHE A 57 12.07 4.79 7.01
CA PHE A 57 10.85 3.98 7.02
C PHE A 57 9.84 4.53 8.04
N GLN A 58 8.57 4.65 7.62
CA GLN A 58 7.43 5.17 8.40
C GLN A 58 7.59 6.60 8.95
N PRO A 59 7.86 7.57 8.08
CA PRO A 59 8.10 8.92 8.53
C PRO A 59 6.75 9.64 8.72
N VAL A 60 6.49 10.08 9.95
CA VAL A 60 5.33 10.93 10.28
C VAL A 60 5.67 12.38 9.88
N PRO A 61 4.76 13.13 9.25
CA PRO A 61 4.99 14.53 8.93
C PRO A 61 5.31 15.33 10.19
N ILE A 62 6.40 16.09 10.15
CA ILE A 62 6.75 17.01 11.24
C ILE A 62 6.07 18.35 10.97
N SER A 63 5.46 18.94 11.99
CA SER A 63 4.86 20.27 11.94
C SER A 63 5.94 21.36 11.88
N PRO A 64 5.73 22.49 11.18
CA PRO A 64 6.67 23.60 11.19
C PRO A 64 6.94 24.12 12.61
N ASN A 65 8.14 24.66 12.83
CA ASN A 65 8.46 25.32 14.10
C ASN A 65 7.68 26.64 14.21
N TYR A 66 6.97 26.83 15.32
CA TYR A 66 6.11 28.00 15.53
C TYR A 66 6.84 29.35 15.40
N SER A 67 8.09 29.46 15.87
CA SER A 67 8.89 30.69 15.74
C SER A 67 9.19 31.02 14.28
N MET A 68 9.57 30.02 13.50
CA MET A 68 9.84 30.17 12.06
C MET A 68 8.58 30.51 11.28
N LEU A 69 7.44 29.90 11.63
CA LEU A 69 6.15 30.18 11.03
C LEU A 69 5.71 31.63 11.31
N LYS A 70 5.87 32.09 12.55
CA LYS A 70 5.56 33.48 12.93
C LYS A 70 6.41 34.49 12.16
N GLU A 71 7.71 34.24 12.02
CA GLU A 71 8.62 35.07 11.24
C GLU A 71 8.25 35.08 9.74
N PHE A 72 7.86 33.93 9.18
CA PHE A 72 7.41 33.86 7.79
C PHE A 72 6.16 34.72 7.57
N ASN A 73 5.16 34.58 8.45
CA ASN A 73 3.88 35.28 8.33
C ASN A 73 3.98 36.81 8.45
N THR A 74 5.12 37.36 8.90
CA THR A 74 5.35 38.81 8.88
C THR A 74 5.90 39.34 7.55
N ARG A 75 6.30 38.46 6.62
CA ARG A 75 7.03 38.85 5.39
C ARG A 75 6.13 39.05 4.17
N PHE A 76 5.00 38.34 4.12
CA PHE A 76 4.08 38.38 3.00
C PHE A 76 2.68 38.71 3.50
N SER A 77 1.97 39.54 2.74
CA SER A 77 0.56 39.84 2.97
C SER A 77 -0.33 39.17 1.93
N PHE A 78 0.20 38.90 0.73
CA PHE A 78 -0.57 38.35 -0.40
C PHE A 78 0.17 37.24 -1.15
N LEU A 79 -0.58 36.30 -1.73
CA LEU A 79 -0.05 35.19 -2.51
C LEU A 79 0.76 35.64 -3.74
N SER A 80 0.35 36.75 -4.38
CA SER A 80 1.05 37.30 -5.54
C SER A 80 2.48 37.71 -5.22
N GLU A 81 2.75 38.16 -3.99
CA GLU A 81 4.08 38.55 -3.54
C GLU A 81 5.02 37.34 -3.45
N ILE A 82 4.51 36.21 -2.97
CA ILE A 82 5.26 34.95 -2.86
C ILE A 82 5.68 34.46 -4.26
N SER A 83 4.74 34.45 -5.20
CA SER A 83 4.99 34.01 -6.57
C SER A 83 6.02 34.93 -7.25
N ALA A 84 5.81 36.24 -7.18
CA ALA A 84 6.72 37.23 -7.75
C ALA A 84 8.13 37.14 -7.13
N HIS A 85 8.23 36.92 -5.82
CA HIS A 85 9.52 36.81 -5.14
C HIS A 85 10.27 35.52 -5.53
N SER A 86 9.55 34.42 -5.73
CA SER A 86 10.15 33.14 -6.15
C SER A 86 10.74 33.20 -7.57
N GLU A 87 10.07 33.91 -8.48
CA GLU A 87 10.44 34.00 -9.90
C GLU A 87 11.50 35.06 -10.16
N ASN A 88 11.55 36.11 -9.33
CA ASN A 88 12.49 37.19 -9.52
C ASN A 88 13.93 36.77 -9.15
N THR A 89 14.81 36.76 -10.15
CA THR A 89 16.22 36.39 -9.98
C THR A 89 17.06 37.50 -9.36
N THR A 90 16.60 38.75 -9.36
CA THR A 90 17.34 39.91 -8.85
C THR A 90 17.09 40.19 -7.37
N LEU A 91 16.04 39.61 -6.78
CA LEU A 91 15.73 39.82 -5.37
C LEU A 91 16.68 39.02 -4.47
N PRO A 92 17.15 39.63 -3.36
CA PRO A 92 17.99 38.94 -2.40
C PRO A 92 17.19 37.86 -1.66
N PRO A 93 17.84 36.77 -1.20
CA PRO A 93 17.20 35.80 -0.34
C PRO A 93 16.63 36.43 0.94
N LEU A 94 15.43 36.02 1.35
CA LEU A 94 14.78 36.50 2.58
C LEU A 94 15.47 35.99 3.85
N VAL A 95 16.18 34.87 3.75
CA VAL A 95 16.94 34.23 4.83
C VAL A 95 18.30 33.78 4.27
N PRO A 96 19.40 33.83 5.06
CA PRO A 96 20.70 33.31 4.63
C PRO A 96 20.66 31.83 4.23
N LEU A 97 21.44 31.44 3.22
CA LEU A 97 21.50 30.06 2.71
C LEU A 97 21.95 29.08 3.80
N GLU A 98 22.83 29.54 4.68
CA GLU A 98 23.43 28.77 5.77
C GLU A 98 22.39 28.40 6.82
N GLU A 99 21.31 29.19 6.97
CA GLU A 99 20.23 28.94 7.93
C GLU A 99 19.23 27.90 7.43
N ILE A 100 19.32 27.47 6.16
CA ILE A 100 18.46 26.43 5.61
C ILE A 100 18.81 25.06 6.23
N LEU A 101 17.78 24.42 6.75
CA LEU A 101 17.81 23.11 7.41
C LEU A 101 17.39 21.99 6.44
N THR A 102 16.52 22.29 5.48
CA THR A 102 16.13 21.32 4.45
C THR A 102 17.32 20.94 3.58
N LEU A 103 17.57 19.64 3.43
CA LEU A 103 18.73 19.07 2.73
C LEU A 103 20.10 19.45 3.32
N ARG A 104 20.16 20.00 4.54
CA ARG A 104 21.43 20.35 5.19
C ARG A 104 22.30 19.11 5.33
N GLY A 105 23.55 19.19 4.86
CA GLY A 105 24.50 18.08 4.87
C GLY A 105 24.26 17.01 3.79
N MET A 106 23.27 17.20 2.90
CA MET A 106 23.06 16.31 1.75
C MET A 106 24.25 16.41 0.81
N LYS A 107 24.91 15.28 0.55
CA LYS A 107 25.97 15.19 -0.46
C LYS A 107 25.40 14.82 -1.84
N PRO A 108 25.97 15.32 -2.95
CA PRO A 108 25.58 14.89 -4.28
C PRO A 108 25.68 13.38 -4.50
N GLY A 109 24.97 12.89 -5.51
CA GLY A 109 24.97 11.50 -5.96
C GLY A 109 23.61 10.83 -5.89
N ARG A 110 23.59 9.52 -6.12
CA ARG A 110 22.37 8.71 -6.09
C ARG A 110 21.94 8.49 -4.64
N LYS A 111 20.71 8.88 -4.32
CA LYS A 111 20.10 8.70 -3.01
C LYS A 111 18.90 7.79 -3.12
N LYS A 112 18.81 6.83 -2.20
CA LYS A 112 17.65 5.94 -2.10
C LYS A 112 16.61 6.59 -1.18
N PHE A 113 15.42 6.83 -1.72
CA PHE A 113 14.25 7.30 -0.98
C PHE A 113 13.16 6.25 -1.11
N GLY A 114 12.93 5.49 -0.02
CA GLY A 114 12.04 4.32 -0.06
C GLY A 114 12.47 3.29 -1.11
N ASN A 115 11.64 3.08 -2.12
CA ASN A 115 11.89 2.17 -3.24
C ASN A 115 12.56 2.83 -4.45
N PHE A 116 12.76 4.15 -4.43
CA PHE A 116 13.21 4.92 -5.59
C PHE A 116 14.63 5.45 -5.41
N ILE A 117 15.31 5.64 -6.53
CA ILE A 117 16.63 6.28 -6.59
C ILE A 117 16.44 7.64 -7.25
N VAL A 118 16.83 8.69 -6.53
CA VAL A 118 16.84 10.06 -7.04
C VAL A 118 18.30 10.48 -7.21
N HIS A 119 18.62 11.02 -8.39
CA HIS A 119 19.95 11.56 -8.66
C HIS A 119 20.03 13.01 -8.17
N MET A 120 20.69 13.21 -7.03
CA MET A 120 20.86 14.54 -6.44
C MET A 120 22.16 15.16 -6.94
N SER A 121 22.09 15.99 -7.99
CA SER A 121 23.24 16.78 -8.42
C SER A 121 23.54 17.91 -7.43
N ASP A 122 24.76 18.44 -7.47
CA ASP A 122 25.13 19.64 -6.70
C ASP A 122 24.23 20.83 -7.07
N PHE A 123 23.91 20.97 -8.36
CA PHE A 123 22.94 21.94 -8.84
C PHE A 123 21.56 21.76 -8.19
N ALA A 124 21.01 20.54 -8.15
CA ALA A 124 19.69 20.30 -7.58
C ALA A 124 19.61 20.68 -6.09
N ILE A 125 20.65 20.33 -5.32
CA ILE A 125 20.74 20.68 -3.89
C ILE A 125 20.80 22.19 -3.71
N LYS A 126 21.71 22.87 -4.44
CA LYS A 126 21.87 24.33 -4.37
C LYS A 126 20.63 25.07 -4.84
N TYR A 127 19.95 24.59 -5.88
CA TYR A 127 18.71 25.17 -6.39
C TYR A 127 17.62 25.14 -5.32
N ILE A 128 17.39 23.98 -4.69
CA ILE A 128 16.38 23.84 -3.63
C ILE A 128 16.71 24.76 -2.46
N ILE A 129 17.96 24.74 -1.96
CA ILE A 129 18.39 25.59 -0.84
C ILE A 129 18.17 27.07 -1.17
N SER A 130 18.55 27.49 -2.38
CA SER A 130 18.38 28.88 -2.84
C SER A 130 16.92 29.28 -2.95
N LEU A 131 16.07 28.41 -3.49
CA LEU A 131 14.64 28.66 -3.59
C LEU A 131 13.97 28.81 -2.21
N LEU A 132 14.33 27.94 -1.26
CA LEU A 132 13.81 28.00 0.10
C LEU A 132 14.31 29.26 0.83
N ALA A 133 15.58 29.64 0.65
CA ALA A 133 16.14 30.88 1.18
C ALA A 133 15.45 32.13 0.62
N LYS A 134 15.16 32.15 -0.68
CA LYS A 134 14.35 33.19 -1.32
C LYS A 134 12.96 33.29 -0.71
N LEU A 135 12.31 32.17 -0.43
CA LEU A 135 10.99 32.16 0.18
C LEU A 135 11.03 32.35 1.71
N GLY A 136 12.21 32.38 2.34
CA GLY A 136 12.34 32.46 3.79
C GLY A 136 11.93 31.19 4.54
N ILE A 137 11.93 30.03 3.87
CA ILE A 137 11.56 28.74 4.44
C ILE A 137 12.82 28.01 4.92
N ARG A 138 13.18 28.13 6.20
CA ARG A 138 14.37 27.42 6.76
C ARG A 138 14.23 25.91 6.75
N ARG A 139 13.05 25.40 7.10
CA ARG A 139 12.71 23.98 7.07
C ARG A 139 11.40 23.84 6.31
N TRP A 140 11.43 23.09 5.23
CA TRP A 140 10.26 22.76 4.44
C TRP A 140 9.40 21.76 5.21
N ALA A 141 8.24 22.22 5.68
CA ALA A 141 7.28 21.43 6.42
C ALA A 141 5.93 22.15 6.40
N PRO A 142 5.00 21.82 5.47
CA PRO A 142 3.65 22.38 5.44
C PRO A 142 2.96 22.32 6.80
N ASP A 143 2.20 23.36 7.15
CA ASP A 143 1.37 23.36 8.35
C ASP A 143 0.07 22.58 8.08
N LEU A 144 0.00 21.37 8.62
CA LEU A 144 -1.15 20.48 8.47
C LEU A 144 -2.32 20.81 9.41
N ASN A 145 -2.14 21.80 10.30
CA ASN A 145 -3.20 22.32 11.17
C ASN A 145 -3.86 23.59 10.59
N ASP A 146 -3.21 24.23 9.63
CA ASP A 146 -3.69 25.44 8.96
C ASP A 146 -4.39 25.09 7.62
N PRO A 147 -5.28 25.95 7.07
CA PRO A 147 -5.86 25.74 5.76
C PRO A 147 -4.82 25.61 4.65
N SER A 148 -5.16 24.86 3.59
CA SER A 148 -4.25 24.59 2.47
C SER A 148 -3.87 25.84 1.67
N ASP A 149 -4.68 26.88 1.76
CA ASP A 149 -4.55 28.18 1.08
C ASP A 149 -3.92 29.26 1.97
N SER A 150 -3.42 28.90 3.15
CA SER A 150 -2.63 29.82 3.95
C SER A 150 -1.31 30.18 3.27
N LEU A 151 -0.81 31.40 3.50
CA LEU A 151 0.36 31.93 2.80
C LEU A 151 1.59 31.01 2.92
N TYR A 152 1.81 30.42 4.09
CA TYR A 152 2.93 29.50 4.30
C TYR A 152 2.74 28.18 3.54
N ASN A 153 1.54 27.60 3.57
CA ASN A 153 1.23 26.37 2.83
C ASN A 153 1.31 26.58 1.32
N GLU A 154 0.90 27.76 0.84
CA GLU A 154 1.07 28.20 -0.53
C GLU A 154 2.55 28.31 -0.93
N ALA A 155 3.40 28.93 -0.08
CA ALA A 155 4.84 28.99 -0.33
C ALA A 155 5.50 27.60 -0.35
N CYS A 156 5.06 26.70 0.52
CA CYS A 156 5.48 25.28 0.48
C CYS A 156 5.07 24.61 -0.84
N ARG A 157 3.85 24.86 -1.32
CA ARG A 157 3.37 24.32 -2.61
C ARG A 157 4.15 24.87 -3.78
N ILE A 158 4.34 26.19 -3.86
CA ILE A 158 5.11 26.86 -4.91
C ILE A 158 6.54 26.31 -4.94
N SER A 159 7.21 26.26 -3.79
CA SER A 159 8.58 25.73 -3.70
C SER A 159 8.68 24.27 -4.15
N ALA A 160 7.74 23.41 -3.75
CA ALA A 160 7.72 22.01 -4.15
C ALA A 160 7.51 21.85 -5.66
N ILE A 161 6.57 22.58 -6.27
CA ILE A 161 6.30 22.50 -7.71
C ILE A 161 7.49 23.05 -8.51
N GLN A 162 8.01 24.23 -8.16
CA GLN A 162 9.12 24.85 -8.89
C GLN A 162 10.40 24.02 -8.82
N SER A 163 10.75 23.53 -7.63
CA SER A 163 11.95 22.69 -7.49
C SER A 163 11.78 21.33 -8.16
N PHE A 164 10.61 20.69 -8.07
CA PHE A 164 10.34 19.46 -8.79
C PHE A 164 10.54 19.61 -10.30
N ARG A 165 9.97 20.66 -10.90
CA ARG A 165 10.11 20.94 -12.34
C ARG A 165 11.58 21.11 -12.74
N GLN A 166 12.30 22.00 -12.05
CA GLN A 166 13.67 22.34 -12.41
C GLN A 166 14.63 21.16 -12.27
N ILE A 167 14.53 20.41 -11.17
CA ILE A 167 15.45 19.27 -11.00
C ILE A 167 15.04 18.06 -11.84
N SER A 168 13.75 17.92 -12.20
CA SER A 168 13.30 16.91 -13.17
C SER A 168 13.93 17.16 -14.54
N ILE A 169 13.90 18.41 -15.02
CA ILE A 169 14.58 18.84 -16.25
C ILE A 169 16.10 18.56 -16.16
N GLY A 170 16.69 18.77 -14.98
CA GLY A 170 18.08 18.40 -14.68
C GLY A 170 18.36 16.89 -14.55
N GLY A 171 17.40 16.01 -14.85
CA GLY A 171 17.59 14.55 -14.87
C GLY A 171 17.52 13.86 -13.51
N ALA A 172 17.06 14.53 -12.44
CA ALA A 172 17.04 13.95 -11.09
C ALA A 172 16.16 12.68 -10.98
N TYR A 173 15.13 12.58 -11.83
CA TYR A 173 14.11 11.53 -11.81
C TYR A 173 14.08 10.65 -13.06
N GLU A 174 15.18 10.58 -13.82
CA GLU A 174 15.27 9.79 -15.06
C GLU A 174 14.87 8.32 -14.84
N PHE A 175 15.27 7.73 -13.70
CA PHE A 175 14.91 6.35 -13.32
C PHE A 175 13.43 6.13 -12.98
N MET A 176 12.63 7.19 -12.90
CA MET A 176 11.20 7.14 -12.59
C MET A 176 10.31 7.35 -13.82
N ASN A 177 10.88 7.43 -15.03
CA ASN A 177 10.14 7.61 -16.29
C ASN A 177 9.19 8.81 -16.25
N VAL A 178 9.64 9.93 -15.67
CA VAL A 178 8.85 11.16 -15.60
C VAL A 178 8.50 11.62 -17.01
N ASN A 179 7.22 11.83 -17.26
CA ASN A 179 6.77 12.44 -18.50
C ASN A 179 6.86 13.97 -18.38
N PHE A 180 7.80 14.54 -19.12
CA PHE A 180 8.14 15.97 -19.12
C PHE A 180 6.99 16.86 -19.61
N SER A 181 6.05 16.35 -20.44
CA SER A 181 4.92 17.15 -20.92
C SER A 181 4.01 17.63 -19.80
N TYR A 182 3.97 16.90 -18.67
CA TYR A 182 3.16 17.25 -17.52
C TYR A 182 3.87 18.21 -16.54
N LEU A 183 5.17 18.50 -16.72
CA LEU A 183 5.88 19.43 -15.84
C LEU A 183 5.41 20.88 -16.00
N GLU A 184 4.90 21.24 -17.18
CA GLU A 184 4.33 22.57 -17.44
C GLU A 184 2.86 22.69 -16.97
N ASN A 185 2.21 21.57 -16.64
CA ASN A 185 0.83 21.58 -16.15
C ASN A 185 0.77 21.89 -14.65
N ILE A 186 0.94 23.16 -14.31
CA ILE A 186 0.97 23.65 -12.92
C ILE A 186 -0.34 23.37 -12.18
N GLU A 187 -1.48 23.44 -12.87
CA GLU A 187 -2.78 23.14 -12.27
C GLU A 187 -2.88 21.67 -11.83
N LEU A 188 -2.44 20.74 -12.68
CA LEU A 188 -2.40 19.32 -12.35
C LEU A 188 -1.43 19.04 -11.20
N LEU A 189 -0.22 19.62 -11.24
CA LEU A 189 0.74 19.49 -10.15
C LEU A 189 0.20 20.07 -8.84
N THR A 190 -0.55 21.18 -8.88
CA THR A 190 -1.22 21.77 -7.72
C THR A 190 -2.27 20.83 -7.14
N LYS A 191 -3.13 20.24 -7.97
CA LYS A 191 -4.13 19.24 -7.55
C LYS A 191 -3.47 18.03 -6.90
N VAL A 192 -2.39 17.53 -7.48
CA VAL A 192 -1.62 16.39 -6.97
C VAL A 192 -0.95 16.70 -5.65
N TYR A 193 -0.35 17.88 -5.52
CA TYR A 193 0.23 18.35 -4.27
C TYR A 193 -0.83 18.41 -3.17
N ASN A 194 -1.96 19.07 -3.43
CA ASN A 194 -3.03 19.24 -2.45
C ASN A 194 -3.59 17.89 -2.01
N HIS A 195 -3.77 16.96 -2.94
CA HIS A 195 -4.17 15.59 -2.64
C HIS A 195 -3.17 14.86 -1.75
N TYR A 196 -1.87 14.96 -2.04
CA TYR A 196 -0.88 14.27 -1.25
C TYR A 196 -0.68 14.91 0.12
N VAL A 197 -0.43 16.21 0.18
CA VAL A 197 -0.09 16.92 1.41
C VAL A 197 -1.32 17.14 2.28
N HIS A 198 -2.34 17.83 1.76
CA HIS A 198 -3.44 18.33 2.59
C HIS A 198 -4.56 17.29 2.81
N LEU A 199 -4.63 16.23 1.98
CA LEU A 199 -5.50 15.09 2.23
C LEU A 199 -4.74 13.91 2.85
N TYR A 200 -3.83 13.27 2.11
CA TYR A 200 -3.21 12.02 2.55
C TYR A 200 -2.29 12.22 3.77
N MET A 201 -1.33 13.14 3.72
CA MET A 201 -0.39 13.37 4.83
C MET A 201 -1.09 13.97 6.06
N THR A 202 -2.08 14.85 5.88
CA THR A 202 -2.94 15.33 6.98
C THR A 202 -3.67 14.20 7.69
N GLN A 203 -4.24 13.24 6.94
CA GLN A 203 -4.92 12.09 7.55
C GLN A 203 -3.95 11.25 8.39
N GLN A 204 -2.73 11.00 7.86
CA GLN A 204 -1.69 10.29 8.59
C GLN A 204 -1.29 11.05 9.86
N TYR A 205 -0.99 12.34 9.75
CA TYR A 205 -0.62 13.20 10.87
C TYR A 205 -1.69 13.23 11.97
N LYS A 206 -2.96 13.41 11.61
CA LYS A 206 -4.08 13.41 12.57
C LYS A 206 -4.32 12.04 13.20
N THR A 207 -4.05 10.96 12.47
CA THR A 207 -4.14 9.60 13.00
C THR A 207 -3.04 9.35 14.04
N GLU A 208 -1.81 9.75 13.73
CA GLU A 208 -0.66 9.59 14.61
C GLU A 208 -0.77 10.47 15.88
N ALA A 209 -1.30 11.69 15.74
CA ALA A 209 -1.56 12.58 16.86
C ALA A 209 -2.59 12.01 17.86
N LYS A 210 -3.51 11.16 17.39
CA LYS A 210 -4.50 10.48 18.24
C LYS A 210 -3.97 9.19 18.86
N GLU A 211 -3.22 8.42 18.07
CA GLU A 211 -2.67 7.13 18.47
C GLU A 211 -1.24 7.00 17.96
N SER A 212 -0.30 7.17 18.88
CA SER A 212 1.13 7.06 18.58
C SER A 212 1.47 5.67 18.05
N ASP A 213 2.36 5.61 17.04
CA ASP A 213 2.84 4.41 16.37
C ASP A 213 1.76 3.67 15.55
N LYS A 214 0.64 4.33 15.25
CA LYS A 214 -0.45 3.72 14.46
C LYS A 214 -0.08 3.53 13.01
N HIS A 215 0.47 4.56 12.38
CA HIS A 215 0.89 4.46 10.98
C HIS A 215 1.92 3.33 10.80
N ALA A 216 2.80 3.17 11.79
CA ALA A 216 3.79 2.12 11.80
C ALA A 216 3.20 0.71 11.83
N LYS A 217 2.27 0.49 12.76
CA LYS A 217 1.52 -0.78 12.89
C LYS A 217 0.72 -1.07 11.63
N ASP A 218 0.05 -0.08 11.05
CA ASP A 218 -0.77 -0.24 9.84
C ASP A 218 0.09 -0.62 8.63
N GLU A 219 1.27 -0.01 8.45
CA GLU A 219 2.20 -0.38 7.39
C GLU A 219 2.81 -1.78 7.61
N GLU A 220 3.10 -2.17 8.85
CA GLU A 220 3.53 -3.55 9.16
C GLU A 220 2.41 -4.55 8.79
N GLN A 221 1.17 -4.27 9.17
CA GLN A 221 0.01 -5.10 8.81
C GLN A 221 -0.18 -5.20 7.29
N LYS A 222 -0.11 -4.09 6.57
CA LYS A 222 -0.16 -4.09 5.09
C LYS A 222 0.97 -4.91 4.48
N ALA A 223 2.18 -4.84 5.03
CA ALA A 223 3.31 -5.64 4.56
C ALA A 223 3.05 -7.14 4.75
N ILE A 224 2.50 -7.54 5.89
CA ILE A 224 2.08 -8.93 6.18
C ILE A 224 0.99 -9.37 5.19
N LEU A 225 -0.05 -8.56 4.99
CA LEU A 225 -1.14 -8.87 4.07
C LEU A 225 -0.66 -9.00 2.61
N ARG A 226 0.25 -8.11 2.16
CA ARG A 226 0.85 -8.20 0.82
C ARG A 226 1.70 -9.45 0.66
N ALA A 227 2.46 -9.85 1.69
CA ALA A 227 3.24 -11.08 1.67
C ALA A 227 2.31 -12.31 1.55
N ARG A 228 1.25 -12.35 2.35
CA ARG A 228 0.22 -13.39 2.31
C ARG A 228 -0.44 -13.51 0.94
N LEU A 229 -0.82 -12.38 0.34
CA LEU A 229 -1.43 -12.35 -1.00
C LEU A 229 -0.48 -12.91 -2.09
N LYS A 230 0.83 -12.67 -1.97
CA LYS A 230 1.83 -13.24 -2.89
C LYS A 230 1.90 -14.76 -2.77
N VAL A 231 1.96 -15.28 -1.55
CA VAL A 231 1.95 -16.74 -1.30
C VAL A 231 0.66 -17.35 -1.86
N LYS A 232 -0.49 -16.76 -1.54
CA LYS A 232 -1.80 -17.16 -2.08
C LYS A 232 -1.80 -17.27 -3.61
N ASN A 233 -1.37 -16.21 -4.29
CA ASN A 233 -1.35 -16.17 -5.75
C ASN A 233 -0.39 -17.21 -6.35
N LEU A 234 0.75 -17.45 -5.71
CA LEU A 234 1.72 -18.46 -6.14
C LEU A 234 1.15 -19.87 -5.98
N CYS A 235 0.63 -20.20 -4.79
CA CYS A 235 0.05 -21.51 -4.50
C CYS A 235 -1.17 -21.80 -5.37
N TYR A 236 -2.08 -20.83 -5.55
CA TYR A 236 -3.24 -20.99 -6.42
C TYR A 236 -2.85 -21.23 -7.88
N LYS A 237 -1.92 -20.43 -8.43
CA LYS A 237 -1.44 -20.62 -9.81
C LYS A 237 -0.80 -22.00 -10.01
N PHE A 238 -0.02 -22.45 -9.03
CA PHE A 238 0.56 -23.79 -9.07
C PHE A 238 -0.53 -24.86 -9.08
N GLY A 239 -1.50 -24.79 -8.15
CA GLY A 239 -2.60 -25.74 -8.09
C GLY A 239 -3.42 -25.82 -9.39
N VAL A 240 -3.68 -24.68 -10.04
CA VAL A 240 -4.33 -24.65 -11.36
C VAL A 240 -3.48 -25.36 -12.41
N SER A 241 -2.17 -25.09 -12.45
CA SER A 241 -1.27 -25.73 -13.43
C SER A 241 -1.14 -27.24 -13.24
N GLN A 242 -1.29 -27.73 -12.01
CA GLN A 242 -1.22 -29.15 -11.66
C GLN A 242 -2.59 -29.84 -11.69
N GLY A 243 -3.66 -29.13 -12.08
CA GLY A 243 -5.01 -29.69 -12.17
C GLY A 243 -5.58 -30.16 -10.84
N PHE A 244 -5.35 -29.39 -9.76
CA PHE A 244 -5.93 -29.70 -8.45
C PHE A 244 -7.46 -29.67 -8.47
N SER A 245 -8.08 -30.43 -7.56
CA SER A 245 -9.53 -30.44 -7.39
C SER A 245 -10.04 -29.04 -7.00
N GLN A 246 -11.30 -28.75 -7.35
CA GLN A 246 -11.92 -27.46 -7.03
C GLN A 246 -11.93 -27.17 -5.53
N GLN A 247 -12.02 -28.21 -4.70
CA GLN A 247 -11.95 -28.11 -3.24
C GLN A 247 -10.62 -27.51 -2.77
N TYR A 248 -9.49 -28.01 -3.27
CA TYR A 248 -8.18 -27.46 -2.95
C TYR A 248 -8.01 -26.06 -3.52
N LEU A 249 -8.48 -25.81 -4.74
CA LEU A 249 -8.43 -24.47 -5.33
C LEU A 249 -9.22 -23.44 -4.51
N ASN A 250 -10.36 -23.82 -3.92
CA ASN A 250 -11.14 -22.94 -3.04
C ASN A 250 -10.36 -22.56 -1.77
N ILE A 251 -9.67 -23.53 -1.15
CA ILE A 251 -8.78 -23.26 -0.01
C ILE A 251 -7.66 -22.30 -0.44
N LEU A 252 -6.97 -22.60 -1.55
CA LEU A 252 -5.83 -21.81 -2.02
C LEU A 252 -6.22 -20.40 -2.47
N ALA A 253 -7.45 -20.21 -2.96
CA ALA A 253 -7.96 -18.91 -3.39
C ALA A 253 -8.29 -17.97 -2.23
N ASN A 254 -8.54 -18.51 -1.03
CA ASN A 254 -8.88 -17.73 0.16
C ASN A 254 -7.59 -17.15 0.78
N ASN A 255 -7.47 -15.82 0.82
CA ASN A 255 -6.30 -15.16 1.42
C ASN A 255 -6.14 -15.53 2.90
N ASP A 256 -7.26 -15.71 3.61
CA ASP A 256 -7.29 -16.04 5.02
C ASP A 256 -6.95 -17.51 5.33
N ALA A 257 -6.83 -18.35 4.30
CA ALA A 257 -6.38 -19.72 4.46
C ALA A 257 -4.85 -19.86 4.59
N HIS A 258 -4.06 -18.85 4.22
CA HIS A 258 -2.58 -18.92 4.20
C HIS A 258 -1.96 -18.46 5.52
N SER A 259 -0.85 -19.07 5.94
CA SER A 259 -0.17 -18.67 7.18
C SER A 259 0.49 -17.29 7.04
N GLN A 260 0.74 -16.65 8.18
CA GLN A 260 1.49 -15.39 8.25
C GLN A 260 2.90 -15.66 8.74
N ASP A 261 3.88 -14.98 8.15
CA ASP A 261 5.28 -15.12 8.53
C ASP A 261 5.82 -13.78 9.01
N ARG A 262 6.47 -13.75 10.16
CA ARG A 262 7.10 -12.52 10.70
C ARG A 262 8.61 -12.69 10.77
N LEU A 263 9.36 -11.64 10.46
CA LEU A 263 10.80 -11.63 10.67
C LEU A 263 11.09 -11.70 12.17
N ASP A 264 11.87 -12.68 12.60
CA ASP A 264 12.41 -12.72 13.94
C ASP A 264 13.69 -11.89 13.99
N PRO A 265 13.72 -10.79 14.77
CA PRO A 265 14.88 -9.92 14.84
C PRO A 265 16.12 -10.62 15.41
N LYS A 266 15.97 -11.73 16.15
CA LYS A 266 17.11 -12.46 16.73
C LYS A 266 17.79 -13.37 15.72
N THR A 267 17.02 -14.09 14.92
CA THR A 267 17.54 -15.06 13.96
C THR A 267 17.66 -14.50 12.54
N ASN A 268 17.08 -13.31 12.29
CA ASN A 268 16.91 -12.71 10.96
C ASN A 268 16.24 -13.66 9.94
N LYS A 269 15.45 -14.61 10.45
CA LYS A 269 14.67 -15.57 9.66
C LYS A 269 13.19 -15.32 9.86
N HIS A 270 12.38 -15.68 8.87
CA HIS A 270 10.94 -15.58 9.00
C HIS A 270 10.43 -16.75 9.85
N ILE A 271 9.57 -16.50 10.83
CA ILE A 271 8.90 -17.55 11.61
C ILE A 271 7.46 -17.65 11.14
N ILE A 272 7.05 -18.85 10.73
CA ILE A 272 5.67 -19.15 10.38
C ILE A 272 4.84 -19.09 11.66
N ARG A 273 3.77 -18.30 11.67
CA ARG A 273 2.81 -18.32 12.77
C ARG A 273 1.71 -19.34 12.44
N PRO A 274 1.51 -20.35 13.29
CA PRO A 274 0.46 -21.34 13.08
C PRO A 274 -0.89 -20.67 13.27
N MET A 275 -1.87 -21.06 12.45
CA MET A 275 -3.24 -20.62 12.60
C MET A 275 -3.94 -21.53 13.61
N GLU A 276 -4.38 -20.98 14.74
CA GLU A 276 -5.09 -21.75 15.79
C GLU A 276 -6.34 -22.45 15.27
N CYS A 277 -7.02 -21.85 14.29
CA CYS A 277 -8.24 -22.41 13.74
C CYS A 277 -7.99 -23.54 12.73
N ARG A 278 -6.76 -23.73 12.23
CA ARG A 278 -6.47 -24.66 11.14
C ARG A 278 -6.16 -26.06 11.69
N SER A 279 -6.80 -27.08 11.14
CA SER A 279 -6.58 -28.48 11.49
C SER A 279 -5.15 -28.94 11.14
N GLU A 280 -4.68 -29.98 11.83
CA GLU A 280 -3.37 -30.56 11.55
C GLU A 280 -3.28 -31.11 10.11
N LYS A 281 -4.38 -31.68 9.59
CA LYS A 281 -4.47 -32.14 8.19
C LYS A 281 -4.25 -31.01 7.19
N ALA A 282 -4.90 -29.87 7.42
CA ALA A 282 -4.74 -28.70 6.57
C ALA A 282 -3.33 -28.11 6.69
N ASN A 283 -2.71 -28.11 7.88
CA ASN A 283 -1.30 -27.73 8.04
C ASN A 283 -0.36 -28.64 7.23
N GLN A 284 -0.58 -29.96 7.27
CA GLN A 284 0.22 -30.92 6.51
C GLN A 284 0.07 -30.74 4.99
N PHE A 285 -1.16 -30.52 4.51
CA PHE A 285 -1.42 -30.21 3.10
C PHE A 285 -0.67 -28.95 2.64
N MET A 286 -0.75 -27.85 3.40
CA MET A 286 -0.08 -26.60 3.04
C MET A 286 1.44 -26.75 3.00
N ARG A 287 2.03 -27.47 3.97
CA ARG A 287 3.48 -27.75 3.98
C ARG A 287 3.93 -28.56 2.75
N ARG A 288 3.15 -29.58 2.39
CA ARG A 288 3.45 -30.40 1.20
C ARG A 288 3.32 -29.63 -0.09
N LEU A 289 2.34 -28.75 -0.17
CA LEU A 289 2.22 -27.84 -1.29
C LEU A 289 3.50 -27.01 -1.43
N ASP A 290 3.98 -26.41 -0.34
CA ASP A 290 5.22 -25.62 -0.36
C ASP A 290 6.43 -26.46 -0.83
N GLU A 291 6.55 -27.70 -0.36
CA GLU A 291 7.57 -28.67 -0.79
C GLU A 291 7.48 -29.01 -2.29
N GLU A 292 6.27 -29.27 -2.80
CA GLU A 292 6.06 -29.60 -4.22
C GLU A 292 6.35 -28.40 -5.12
N ILE A 293 5.97 -27.18 -4.73
CA ILE A 293 6.32 -25.99 -5.50
C ILE A 293 7.84 -25.77 -5.44
N GLU A 294 8.50 -26.06 -4.32
CA GLU A 294 9.96 -25.97 -4.23
C GLU A 294 10.67 -26.99 -5.14
N LYS A 295 10.19 -28.25 -5.17
CA LYS A 295 10.69 -29.28 -6.09
C LYS A 295 10.50 -28.88 -7.55
N ALA A 296 9.34 -28.32 -7.90
CA ALA A 296 9.07 -27.83 -9.24
C ALA A 296 10.02 -26.69 -9.63
N ASP A 297 10.21 -25.70 -8.76
CA ASP A 297 11.13 -24.58 -9.01
C ASP A 297 12.59 -25.06 -9.20
N ARG A 298 13.04 -26.04 -8.40
CA ARG A 298 14.37 -26.66 -8.54
C ARG A 298 14.50 -27.39 -9.88
N THR A 299 13.48 -28.14 -10.27
CA THR A 299 13.45 -28.89 -11.54
C THR A 299 13.49 -27.95 -12.74
N GLU A 300 12.74 -26.86 -12.68
CA GLU A 300 12.67 -25.84 -13.74
C GLU A 300 13.84 -24.84 -13.70
N LYS A 301 14.81 -25.02 -12.78
CA LYS A 301 15.96 -24.13 -12.55
C LYS A 301 15.54 -22.66 -12.39
N LYS A 302 14.36 -22.43 -11.80
CA LYS A 302 13.87 -21.09 -11.51
C LYS A 302 14.72 -20.45 -10.42
N ARG A 303 15.22 -19.24 -10.69
CA ARG A 303 15.86 -18.42 -9.66
C ARG A 303 14.78 -17.79 -8.78
N THR A 304 14.43 -18.46 -7.69
CA THR A 304 13.40 -17.96 -6.77
C THR A 304 13.98 -17.22 -5.59
N GLN A 305 13.50 -15.99 -5.34
CA GLN A 305 13.77 -15.24 -4.10
C GLN A 305 12.77 -15.65 -3.01
N ARG A 306 12.68 -16.95 -2.69
CA ARG A 306 11.86 -17.41 -1.57
C ARG A 306 12.53 -17.03 -0.26
N ARG A 307 11.72 -16.64 0.72
CA ARG A 307 12.19 -16.39 2.09
C ARG A 307 12.35 -17.74 2.77
N GLU A 308 13.49 -17.95 3.44
CA GLU A 308 13.61 -19.07 4.37
C GLU A 308 12.71 -18.82 5.57
N CYS A 309 11.73 -19.71 5.77
CA CYS A 309 10.83 -19.67 6.91
C CYS A 309 11.12 -20.84 7.86
N LEU A 310 11.25 -20.52 9.15
CA LEU A 310 11.37 -21.48 10.24
C LEU A 310 9.99 -21.83 10.77
N LEU A 311 9.85 -23.08 11.19
CA LEU A 311 8.69 -23.50 11.97
C LEU A 311 8.68 -22.77 13.32
N PRO A 312 7.49 -22.41 13.84
CA PRO A 312 7.35 -21.77 15.13
C PRO A 312 7.85 -22.70 16.23
N LYS A 313 8.63 -22.13 17.18
CA LYS A 313 8.75 -22.76 18.50
C LYS A 313 7.38 -22.69 19.19
N ALA A 314 7.05 -23.71 19.99
CA ALA A 314 5.77 -23.79 20.70
C ALA A 314 5.42 -22.45 21.39
N GLY A 315 4.17 -21.99 21.23
CA GLY A 315 3.67 -20.74 21.83
C GLY A 315 3.67 -19.50 20.93
N CYS A 316 3.97 -19.59 19.62
CA CYS A 316 3.79 -18.46 18.70
C CYS A 316 2.31 -18.30 18.31
N ALA A 317 1.62 -17.29 18.86
CA ALA A 317 0.24 -16.98 18.48
C ALA A 317 0.16 -16.24 17.13
N SER A 318 -0.87 -16.55 16.34
CA SER A 318 -1.23 -15.79 15.12
C SER A 318 -1.59 -14.34 15.46
N ILE A 319 -1.29 -13.41 14.55
CA ILE A 319 -1.75 -12.01 14.67
C ILE A 319 -3.18 -11.87 14.14
N SER A 320 -3.58 -12.75 13.21
CA SER A 320 -4.96 -12.79 12.70
C SER A 320 -5.90 -13.31 13.79
N THR A 321 -6.81 -12.45 14.21
CA THR A 321 -7.95 -12.77 15.08
C THR A 321 -9.12 -13.39 14.33
N TYR A 322 -9.14 -13.26 13.00
CA TYR A 322 -10.23 -13.76 12.16
C TYR A 322 -9.90 -15.13 11.57
N ALA A 323 -10.87 -16.03 11.65
CA ALA A 323 -10.84 -17.30 10.94
C ALA A 323 -11.30 -17.07 9.50
N PRO A 324 -10.72 -17.78 8.52
CA PRO A 324 -11.23 -17.76 7.17
C PRO A 324 -12.70 -18.21 7.17
N GLU A 325 -13.51 -17.59 6.33
CA GLU A 325 -14.94 -17.93 6.18
C GLU A 325 -15.17 -18.75 4.91
N GLY A 326 -16.20 -19.58 4.94
CA GLY A 326 -16.64 -20.41 3.82
C GLY A 326 -15.64 -21.48 3.37
N LEU A 327 -14.67 -21.87 4.20
CA LEU A 327 -13.81 -23.03 3.90
C LEU A 327 -14.47 -24.34 4.32
N LEU A 328 -13.90 -25.44 3.85
CA LEU A 328 -14.36 -26.79 4.13
C LEU A 328 -14.31 -27.12 5.63
N LEU A 329 -15.22 -27.96 6.10
CA LEU A 329 -15.34 -28.29 7.52
C LEU A 329 -14.04 -28.86 8.13
N ASP A 330 -13.35 -29.71 7.36
CA ASP A 330 -12.12 -30.39 7.77
C ASP A 330 -10.85 -29.51 7.66
N PHE A 331 -10.98 -28.28 7.16
CA PHE A 331 -9.96 -27.25 7.29
C PHE A 331 -9.78 -26.81 8.75
N TYR A 332 -10.87 -26.81 9.53
CA TYR A 332 -10.85 -26.28 10.89
C TYR A 332 -10.46 -27.33 11.92
N ASP A 333 -9.69 -26.92 12.94
CA ASP A 333 -9.42 -27.77 14.08
C ASP A 333 -10.74 -28.12 14.80
N PRO A 334 -11.04 -29.41 15.06
CA PRO A 334 -12.31 -29.81 15.63
C PRO A 334 -12.59 -29.18 16.99
N ASN A 335 -11.58 -29.05 17.87
CA ASN A 335 -11.77 -28.47 19.19
C ASN A 335 -12.03 -26.97 19.07
N TRP A 336 -11.24 -26.28 18.25
CA TRP A 336 -11.42 -24.86 17.97
C TRP A 336 -12.82 -24.57 17.38
N PHE A 337 -13.26 -25.35 16.40
CA PHE A 337 -14.54 -25.16 15.71
C PHE A 337 -15.72 -25.47 16.62
N ASN A 338 -15.66 -26.58 17.37
CA ASN A 338 -16.76 -27.02 18.24
C ASN A 338 -17.03 -26.05 19.39
N ASN A 339 -16.02 -25.30 19.84
CA ASN A 339 -16.14 -24.27 20.86
C ASN A 339 -16.74 -22.93 20.36
N ARG A 340 -17.18 -22.83 19.10
CA ARG A 340 -17.83 -21.64 18.53
C ARG A 340 -19.35 -21.66 18.70
N MET A 341 -19.96 -20.46 18.69
CA MET A 341 -21.42 -20.33 18.71
C MET A 341 -22.06 -20.89 17.43
N ALA A 342 -23.30 -21.39 17.50
CA ALA A 342 -23.99 -22.00 16.36
C ALA A 342 -24.18 -21.05 15.15
N GLY A 343 -24.31 -19.75 15.39
CA GLY A 343 -24.33 -18.74 14.32
C GLY A 343 -22.98 -18.60 13.62
N GLN A 344 -21.88 -18.60 14.38
CA GLN A 344 -20.52 -18.51 13.85
C GLN A 344 -20.14 -19.75 13.04
N LYS A 345 -20.51 -20.96 13.52
CA LYS A 345 -20.24 -22.21 12.80
C LYS A 345 -20.79 -22.20 11.37
N ARG A 346 -21.98 -21.61 11.17
CA ARG A 346 -22.65 -21.49 9.85
C ARG A 346 -21.96 -20.51 8.89
N ILE A 347 -21.28 -19.50 9.42
CA ILE A 347 -20.55 -18.50 8.62
C ILE A 347 -19.15 -19.02 8.30
N ILE A 348 -18.50 -19.63 9.30
CA ILE A 348 -17.10 -20.03 9.21
C ILE A 348 -16.91 -21.19 8.24
N ALA A 349 -17.67 -22.28 8.38
CA ALA A 349 -17.42 -23.50 7.62
C ALA A 349 -18.58 -23.87 6.67
N ASP A 350 -18.23 -24.34 5.48
CA ASP A 350 -19.12 -25.14 4.65
C ASP A 350 -19.24 -26.54 5.28
N SER A 351 -20.35 -26.74 5.99
CA SER A 351 -20.64 -28.00 6.69
C SER A 351 -20.90 -29.19 5.76
N ASN A 352 -21.05 -28.95 4.45
CA ASN A 352 -21.44 -29.98 3.48
C ASN A 352 -20.24 -30.51 2.68
N SER A 353 -19.04 -30.00 2.93
CA SER A 353 -17.87 -30.28 2.11
C SER A 353 -16.64 -30.55 2.97
N ILE A 354 -15.88 -31.57 2.55
CA ILE A 354 -14.58 -31.98 3.09
C ILE A 354 -13.63 -32.28 1.93
N ALA A 355 -12.30 -32.18 2.13
CA ALA A 355 -11.31 -32.43 1.09
C ALA A 355 -10.02 -33.13 1.53
N PHE A 356 -9.69 -33.10 2.81
CA PHE A 356 -8.47 -33.72 3.33
C PHE A 356 -8.70 -35.19 3.65
N PHE A 357 -7.76 -36.02 3.24
CA PHE A 357 -7.78 -37.43 3.59
C PHE A 357 -7.68 -37.63 5.11
N PRO A 358 -8.21 -38.76 5.62
CA PRO A 358 -7.91 -39.22 6.98
C PRO A 358 -6.41 -39.21 7.26
N ASP A 359 -5.62 -39.63 6.27
CA ASP A 359 -4.17 -39.55 6.25
C ASP A 359 -3.71 -38.50 5.23
N ALA A 360 -3.47 -37.28 5.70
CA ALA A 360 -2.97 -36.18 4.87
C ALA A 360 -1.57 -36.46 4.30
N THR A 361 -0.88 -37.51 4.77
CA THR A 361 0.38 -37.97 4.17
C THR A 361 0.19 -38.64 2.79
N LYS A 362 -1.04 -38.73 2.30
CA LYS A 362 -1.35 -39.22 0.94
C LYS A 362 -1.73 -38.12 -0.04
N SER A 363 -1.88 -36.87 0.41
CA SER A 363 -2.17 -35.73 -0.47
C SER A 363 -0.96 -35.34 -1.33
N LEU A 364 -1.22 -34.93 -2.58
CA LEU A 364 -0.23 -34.35 -3.50
C LEU A 364 0.94 -35.29 -3.85
N LEU A 365 0.70 -36.60 -3.88
CA LEU A 365 1.70 -37.57 -4.34
C LEU A 365 1.82 -37.54 -5.88
N GLY A 366 2.99 -37.93 -6.41
CA GLY A 366 3.28 -37.91 -7.86
C GLY A 366 2.33 -38.74 -8.74
N LYS A 367 1.55 -39.65 -8.14
CA LYS A 367 0.31 -40.19 -8.72
C LYS A 367 -0.87 -39.68 -7.88
N GLN A 368 -1.76 -38.89 -8.49
CA GLN A 368 -3.00 -38.45 -7.85
C GLN A 368 -3.76 -39.65 -7.28
N HIS A 369 -4.11 -39.59 -6.00
CA HIS A 369 -4.89 -40.64 -5.36
C HIS A 369 -6.30 -40.66 -5.98
N GLN A 370 -6.90 -41.82 -6.19
CA GLN A 370 -8.23 -41.92 -6.82
C GLN A 370 -9.28 -41.08 -6.07
N ASP A 371 -9.15 -41.05 -4.74
CA ASP A 371 -10.04 -40.28 -3.88
C ASP A 371 -9.87 -38.74 -4.01
N GLU A 372 -8.78 -38.22 -4.60
CA GLU A 372 -8.63 -36.78 -4.90
C GLU A 372 -9.55 -36.32 -6.04
N ARG A 373 -10.09 -37.27 -6.81
CA ARG A 373 -11.02 -37.04 -7.92
C ARG A 373 -12.49 -37.20 -7.53
N LEU A 374 -12.77 -37.59 -6.29
CA LEU A 374 -14.12 -37.93 -5.85
C LEU A 374 -14.89 -36.67 -5.44
N SER A 375 -16.15 -36.58 -5.87
CA SER A 375 -17.04 -35.48 -5.50
C SER A 375 -17.43 -35.53 -4.02
N ASN A 376 -17.87 -34.40 -3.44
CA ASN A 376 -18.29 -34.26 -2.05
C ASN A 376 -19.19 -35.41 -1.55
N LYS A 377 -20.09 -35.91 -2.40
CA LYS A 377 -21.05 -36.97 -2.04
C LYS A 377 -20.40 -38.28 -1.60
N TRP A 378 -19.20 -38.60 -2.09
CA TRP A 378 -18.53 -39.86 -1.78
C TRP A 378 -17.66 -39.77 -0.52
N LEU A 379 -17.05 -38.59 -0.28
CA LEU A 379 -16.24 -38.36 0.91
C LEU A 379 -17.08 -38.33 2.20
N THR A 380 -18.33 -37.84 2.13
CA THR A 380 -19.26 -37.84 3.28
C THR A 380 -19.90 -39.19 3.59
N GLN A 381 -19.64 -40.25 2.81
CA GLN A 381 -20.22 -41.58 2.98
C GLN A 381 -19.31 -42.58 3.71
N LYS A 382 -18.04 -42.23 3.97
CA LYS A 382 -17.11 -42.97 4.83
C LYS A 382 -16.99 -42.25 6.17
#